data_AF-A0A5S3R881-F1
#
_entry.id   AF-A0A5S3R881-F1
#
_cell.length_a   1.000
_cell.length_b   1.000
_cell.length_c   1.000
_cell.angle_alpha   90.00
_cell.angle_beta   90.00
_cell.angle_gamma   90.00
#
_symmetry.space_group_name_H-M   'P 1'
#
loop_
_entity.id
_entity.type
_entity.pdbx_description
1 polymer ?
#
loop_
_entity_poly.entity_id
_entity_poly.type
_entity_poly.pdbx_seq_one_letter_code
_entity_poly.pdbx_strand_id
1 'polypeptide(L)' 'MKQMSILIVLFCGLIICDKSYAQNNYDLGQKIPGLTPELFAPGVVSTDEYRETEVLFLPDMSELSFTRSGG' A
#
# COMPACT_ATOMS: atom_id res chain seq x y z
N MET A 1 22.71 -15.08 -41.91
CA MET A 1 21.73 -15.79 -41.06
C MET A 1 22.03 -15.64 -39.56
N LYS A 2 23.26 -15.87 -39.08
CA LYS A 2 23.62 -15.76 -37.64
C LYS A 2 23.38 -14.38 -37.00
N GLN A 3 23.74 -13.29 -37.69
CA GLN A 3 23.53 -11.91 -37.21
C GLN A 3 22.03 -11.56 -37.09
N MET A 4 21.21 -12.06 -38.03
CA MET A 4 19.76 -11.87 -38.00
C MET A 4 19.14 -12.57 -36.79
N SER A 5 19.65 -13.75 -36.44
CA SER A 5 19.21 -14.50 -35.26
C SER A 5 19.55 -13.76 -33.95
N ILE A 6 20.70 -13.09 -33.86
CA ILE A 6 21.08 -12.30 -32.66
C ILE A 6 20.14 -11.10 -32.49
N LEU A 7 19.82 -10.41 -33.59
CA LEU A 7 18.91 -9.26 -33.56
C LEU A 7 17.49 -9.65 -33.13
N ILE A 8 17.02 -10.82 -33.57
CA ILE A 8 15.72 -11.38 -33.18
C ILE A 8 15.70 -11.71 -31.68
N VAL A 9 16.75 -12.34 -31.15
CA VAL A 9 16.84 -12.67 -29.72
C VAL A 9 16.87 -11.42 -28.84
N LEU A 10 17.60 -10.38 -29.24
CA LEU A 10 17.63 -9.09 -28.54
C LEU A 10 16.26 -8.39 -28.55
N PHE A 11 15.54 -8.44 -29.67
CA PHE A 11 14.21 -7.85 -29.79
C PHE A 11 13.17 -8.61 -28.94
N CYS A 12 13.26 -9.95 -28.88
CA CYS A 12 12.42 -10.76 -28.00
C CYS A 12 12.64 -10.44 -26.51
N GLY A 13 13.87 -10.14 -26.10
CA GLY A 13 14.18 -9.76 -24.71
C GLY A 13 13.48 -8.46 -24.27
N LEU A 14 13.29 -7.51 -25.18
CA LEU A 14 12.61 -6.25 -24.89
C LEU A 14 11.09 -6.42 -24.70
N ILE A 15 10.46 -7.37 -25.39
CA ILE A 15 9.01 -7.61 -25.29
C ILE A 15 8.62 -8.30 -23.97
N ILE A 16 9.56 -8.95 -23.28
CA ILE A 16 9.26 -9.71 -22.04
C ILE A 16 9.32 -8.82 -20.78
N CYS A 17 9.68 -7.54 -20.89
CA CYS A 17 9.90 -6.66 -19.74
C CYS A 17 8.63 -5.97 -19.17
N ASP A 18 7.46 -6.10 -19.80
CA ASP A 18 6.27 -5.34 -19.40
C ASP A 18 5.37 -6.04 -18.36
N LYS A 19 5.96 -6.61 -17.30
CA LYS A 19 5.17 -6.97 -16.11
C LYS A 19 5.28 -5.86 -15.06
N SER A 20 4.50 -4.81 -15.26
CA SER A 20 4.21 -3.82 -14.22
C SER A 20 3.62 -4.53 -12.99
N TYR A 21 4.38 -4.57 -11.90
CA TYR A 21 3.94 -5.15 -10.61
C TYR A 21 2.75 -4.39 -9.99
N ALA A 22 2.38 -3.23 -10.54
CA ALA A 22 1.23 -2.45 -10.08
C ALA A 22 -0.12 -3.09 -10.45
N GLN A 23 -0.16 -4.07 -11.35
CA GLN A 23 -1.42 -4.66 -11.84
C GLN A 23 -1.85 -5.94 -11.11
N ASN A 24 -0.99 -6.49 -10.26
CA ASN A 24 -1.39 -7.56 -9.34
C ASN A 24 -1.81 -6.88 -8.04
N ASN A 25 -3.13 -6.83 -7.79
CA ASN A 25 -3.67 -6.66 -6.46
C ASN A 25 -3.04 -7.75 -5.58
N TYR A 26 -1.93 -7.44 -4.91
CA TYR A 26 -1.45 -8.19 -3.76
C TYR A 26 -2.43 -7.88 -2.62
N ASP A 27 -3.64 -8.39 -2.79
CA ASP A 27 -4.63 -8.44 -1.74
C ASP A 27 -4.08 -9.45 -0.72
N LEU A 28 -3.51 -8.93 0.37
CA LEU A 28 -2.96 -9.72 1.47
C LEU A 28 -4.06 -10.44 2.28
N GLY A 29 -5.21 -10.72 1.66
CA GLY A 29 -6.45 -11.13 2.30
C GLY A 29 -7.11 -10.01 3.10
N GLN A 30 -6.77 -8.75 2.81
CA GLN A 30 -7.31 -7.59 3.50
C GLN A 30 -8.48 -7.04 2.69
N LYS A 31 -9.59 -6.69 3.36
CA LYS A 31 -10.71 -6.03 2.67
C LYS A 31 -10.19 -4.79 1.94
N ILE A 32 -10.41 -4.73 0.63
CA ILE A 32 -10.06 -3.56 -0.19
C ILE A 32 -10.72 -2.33 0.44
N PRO A 33 -9.97 -1.23 0.67
CA PRO A 33 -10.55 -0.02 1.21
C PRO A 33 -11.65 0.52 0.29
N GLY A 34 -12.76 0.94 0.89
CA GLY A 34 -13.85 1.58 0.15
C GLY A 34 -13.48 2.98 -0.32
N LEU A 35 -14.33 3.55 -1.18
CA LEU A 35 -14.22 4.97 -1.57
C LEU A 35 -14.61 5.92 -0.43
N THR A 36 -15.36 5.42 0.54
CA THR A 36 -15.74 6.15 1.76
C THR A 36 -14.76 5.79 2.86
N PRO A 37 -14.06 6.76 3.47
CA PRO A 37 -13.22 6.51 4.64
C PRO A 37 -14.06 5.95 5.80
N GLU A 38 -13.56 4.92 6.47
CA GLU A 38 -14.12 4.35 7.70
C GLU A 38 -13.27 4.82 8.91
N LEU A 39 -13.88 4.95 10.10
CA LEU A 39 -13.14 5.31 11.32
C LEU A 39 -12.15 4.21 11.70
N PHE A 40 -10.96 4.63 12.12
CA PHE A 40 -9.93 3.70 12.59
C PHE A 40 -10.17 3.35 14.06
N ALA A 41 -10.26 2.05 14.36
CA ALA A 41 -10.46 1.52 15.72
C ALA A 41 -11.52 2.30 16.53
N PRO A 42 -12.79 2.32 16.08
CA PRO A 42 -13.85 3.12 16.69
C PRO A 42 -14.10 2.70 18.15
N GLY A 43 -14.30 3.69 19.03
CA GLY A 43 -14.49 3.49 20.46
C GLY A 43 -13.19 3.26 21.24
N VAL A 44 -12.04 3.10 20.56
CA VAL A 44 -10.72 2.98 21.18
C VAL A 44 -9.87 4.20 20.83
N VAL A 45 -9.63 4.41 19.54
CA VAL A 45 -8.88 5.56 19.02
C VAL A 45 -9.86 6.67 18.62
N SER A 46 -10.78 6.41 17.69
CA SER A 46 -11.81 7.39 17.32
C SER A 46 -12.95 7.39 18.32
N THR A 47 -13.07 8.46 19.12
CA THR A 47 -14.13 8.66 20.12
C THR A 47 -14.85 10.00 19.89
N ASP A 48 -16.05 10.17 20.44
CA ASP A 48 -16.83 11.40 20.24
C ASP A 48 -16.40 12.55 21.18
N GLU A 49 -15.74 12.23 22.29
CA GLU A 49 -15.44 13.18 23.39
C GLU A 49 -14.11 13.94 23.17
N TYR A 50 -13.14 13.27 22.57
CA TYR A 50 -11.77 13.77 22.47
C TYR A 50 -11.35 14.04 21.04
N ARG A 51 -10.25 14.80 20.89
CA ARG A 51 -9.56 15.01 19.63
C ARG A 51 -8.19 14.35 19.65
N GLU A 52 -7.94 13.51 18.65
CA GLU A 52 -6.66 12.87 18.42
C GLU A 52 -5.81 13.69 17.43
N THR A 53 -4.55 13.94 17.80
CA THR A 53 -3.53 14.63 16.97
C THR A 53 -2.23 13.83 16.98
N GLU A 54 -1.30 14.16 16.06
CA GLU A 54 0.04 13.54 16.03
C GLU A 54 0.01 12.00 15.91
N VAL A 55 -0.91 11.47 15.10
CA VAL A 55 -1.11 10.03 14.92
C VAL A 55 0.02 9.44 14.07
N LEU A 56 0.83 8.56 14.66
CA LEU A 56 1.98 7.92 14.01
C LEU A 56 2.18 6.48 14.50
N PHE A 57 2.71 5.62 13.64
CA PHE A 57 3.21 4.32 14.05
C PHE A 57 4.68 4.42 14.47
N LEU A 58 5.09 3.63 15.46
CA LEU A 58 6.51 3.47 15.77
C LEU A 58 7.26 2.84 14.58
N PRO A 59 8.60 3.00 14.49
CA PRO A 59 9.37 2.52 13.34
C PRO A 59 9.26 1.02 13.06
N ASP A 60 8.97 0.21 14.08
CA ASP A 60 8.77 -1.24 13.95
C ASP A 60 7.31 -1.63 13.62
N MET A 61 6.42 -0.64 13.48
CA MET A 61 4.99 -0.79 13.18
C MET A 61 4.20 -1.60 14.22
N SER A 62 4.73 -1.79 15.42
CA SER A 62 4.09 -2.58 16.49
C SER A 62 3.05 -1.79 17.29
N GLU A 63 3.24 -0.46 17.38
CA GLU A 63 2.42 0.43 18.19
C GLU A 63 1.99 1.67 17.40
N LEU A 64 0.76 2.12 17.65
CA LEU A 64 0.23 3.39 17.19
C LEU A 64 0.22 4.38 18.36
N SER A 65 0.94 5.50 18.21
CA SER A 65 1.02 6.58 19.17
C SER A 65 0.22 7.78 18.67
N PHE A 66 -0.46 8.48 19.59
CA PHE A 66 -1.21 9.69 19.30
C PHE A 66 -1.38 10.52 20.57
N THR A 67 -1.57 11.83 20.39
CA THR A 67 -1.87 12.76 21.46
C THR A 67 -3.38 12.98 21.52
N ARG A 68 -3.96 12.97 22.72
CA ARG A 68 -5.39 13.20 22.96
C ARG A 68 -5.61 14.50 23.73
N SER A 69 -6.58 15.31 23.30
CA SER A 69 -6.95 16.58 23.95
C SER A 69 -8.45 16.86 23.86
N GLY A 70 -8.95 17.79 24.68
CA GLY A 70 -10.39 18.05 24.82
C GLY A 70 -11.06 17.06 25.79
N GLY A 71 -12.39 17.10 25.87
CA GLY A 71 -13.21 16.38 26.85
C GLY A 71 -13.67 17.25 28.01
#